data_AF-A0A1G0YXF3-F1
#
_entry.id   AF-A0A1G0YXF3-F1
#
_cell.length_a   1.000
_cell.length_b   1.000
_cell.length_c   1.000
_cell.angle_alpha   90.00
_cell.angle_beta   90.00
_cell.angle_gamma   90.00
#
_symmetry.space_group_name_H-M   'P 1'
#
loop_
_entity.id
_entity.type
_entity.pdbx_description
1 polymer ?
#
loop_
_entity_poly.entity_id
_entity_poly.type
_entity_poly.pdbx_seq_one_letter_code
_entity_poly.pdbx_strand_id
1 'polypeptide(L)'
;MGKSNIEVTKLVQEILNTKDIIENVQKHYENNITLLDDMVSYGTEKIVQCFNISDRNIADIVLLPTFSMKAMTMLDSIAILLRNGAVYNAVIPTRILFELSLYIEWILKSDTKERAKHYFAAEIRGDRLWALRTISGSPENQEFINKCKEFNFQKNRYDDIKKLAEEEVKNINEFLKSPAYKAINDMFDKLKGKKEYDPYWYKLSGIASIQDLAKKLNHAGQYNVFYAGQSKKVHSNDMRSNVLLNEGVVSFKPIRNLNDIHTVLNNSFSIWMEIMKMLIQKYIPDQMIEFNKTYIENWRGRFMNIPRYEENFVQTISAETKPETNS
;
A
#
# COMPACT_ATOMS: atom_id res chain seq x y z
N MET A 1 -6.42 2.60 -44.86
CA MET A 1 -7.88 2.82 -44.96
C MET A 1 -8.34 3.37 -43.62
N GLY A 2 -8.85 4.60 -43.60
CA GLY A 2 -9.28 5.25 -42.35
C GLY A 2 -10.57 4.60 -41.83
N LYS A 3 -10.52 4.01 -40.63
CA LYS A 3 -11.74 3.64 -39.90
C LYS A 3 -12.59 4.89 -39.72
N SER A 4 -13.91 4.77 -39.88
CA SER A 4 -14.80 5.91 -39.69
C SER A 4 -14.68 6.46 -38.26
N ASN A 5 -14.82 7.77 -38.07
CA ASN A 5 -14.79 8.39 -36.72
C ASN A 5 -15.82 7.77 -35.75
N ILE A 6 -16.87 7.15 -36.29
CA ILE A 6 -17.91 6.44 -35.55
C ILE A 6 -17.35 5.16 -34.89
N GLU A 7 -16.49 4.40 -35.59
CA GLU A 7 -15.86 3.19 -35.04
C GLU A 7 -14.89 3.48 -33.89
N VAL A 8 -14.12 4.57 -34.00
CA VAL A 8 -13.19 4.99 -32.94
C VAL A 8 -13.96 5.43 -31.69
N THR A 9 -15.05 6.18 -31.87
CA THR A 9 -15.88 6.64 -30.75
C THR A 9 -16.52 5.47 -30.00
N LYS A 10 -17.05 4.48 -30.73
CA LYS A 10 -17.62 3.27 -30.14
C LYS A 10 -16.57 2.46 -29.37
N LEU A 11 -15.38 2.29 -29.95
CA LEU A 11 -14.26 1.60 -29.30
C LEU A 11 -13.84 2.29 -27.98
N VAL A 12 -13.75 3.61 -27.98
CA VAL A 12 -13.41 4.38 -26.76
C VAL A 12 -14.47 4.18 -25.68
N GLN A 13 -15.76 4.19 -26.05
CA GLN A 13 -16.85 3.93 -25.11
C GLN A 13 -16.76 2.52 -24.51
N GLU A 14 -16.43 1.51 -25.31
CA GLU A 14 -16.23 0.12 -24.86
C GLU A 14 -14.99 -0.06 -23.97
N ILE A 15 -13.90 0.67 -24.22
CA ILE A 15 -12.70 0.63 -23.37
C ILE A 15 -12.94 1.30 -22.02
N LEU A 16 -13.69 2.42 -22.02
CA LEU A 16 -14.03 3.12 -20.79
C LEU A 16 -15.07 2.36 -19.97
N ASN A 17 -16.07 1.75 -20.64
CA ASN A 17 -17.22 0.99 -20.14
C ASN A 17 -17.50 1.11 -18.64
N THR A 18 -17.66 2.35 -18.17
CA THR A 18 -17.63 2.63 -16.73
C THR A 18 -18.96 2.28 -16.09
N LYS A 19 -20.06 2.58 -16.78
CA LYS A 19 -21.41 2.40 -16.26
C LYS A 19 -21.74 0.92 -16.03
N ASP A 20 -21.58 0.09 -17.06
CA ASP A 20 -21.94 -1.33 -16.98
C ASP A 20 -21.08 -2.06 -15.94
N ILE A 21 -19.80 -1.68 -15.81
CA ILE A 21 -18.92 -2.28 -14.80
C ILE A 21 -19.36 -1.89 -13.38
N ILE A 22 -19.71 -0.62 -13.13
CA ILE A 22 -20.22 -0.18 -11.82
C ILE A 22 -21.54 -0.91 -11.51
N GLU A 23 -22.45 -1.02 -12.47
CA GLU A 23 -23.72 -1.74 -12.28
C GLU A 23 -23.49 -3.23 -11.97
N ASN A 24 -22.52 -3.87 -12.63
CA ASN A 24 -22.12 -5.25 -12.32
C ASN A 24 -21.52 -5.38 -10.92
N VAL A 25 -20.68 -4.42 -10.50
CA VAL A 25 -20.14 -4.39 -9.13
C VAL A 25 -21.26 -4.27 -8.11
N GLN A 26 -22.18 -3.32 -8.29
CA GLN A 26 -23.31 -3.11 -7.39
C GLN A 26 -24.20 -4.36 -7.30
N LYS A 27 -24.46 -5.01 -8.43
CA LYS A 27 -25.31 -6.20 -8.48
C LYS A 27 -24.68 -7.43 -7.81
N HIS A 28 -23.37 -7.62 -7.96
CA HIS A 28 -22.72 -8.89 -7.63
C HIS A 28 -21.78 -8.82 -6.42
N TYR A 29 -21.19 -7.66 -6.13
CA TYR A 29 -20.10 -7.53 -5.15
C TYR A 29 -20.40 -6.54 -4.03
N GLU A 30 -21.49 -5.76 -4.10
CA GLU A 30 -21.78 -4.72 -3.10
C GLU A 30 -21.79 -5.28 -1.67
N ASN A 31 -22.36 -6.47 -1.47
CA ASN A 31 -22.37 -7.11 -0.15
C ASN A 31 -20.97 -7.41 0.40
N ASN A 32 -20.02 -7.81 -0.47
CA ASN A 32 -18.63 -8.07 -0.08
C ASN A 32 -17.84 -6.77 0.11
N ILE A 33 -18.18 -5.72 -0.64
CA ILE A 33 -17.52 -4.42 -0.55
C ILE A 33 -17.98 -3.68 0.71
N THR A 34 -19.28 -3.68 1.02
CA THR A 34 -19.81 -3.10 2.27
C THR A 34 -19.28 -3.82 3.51
N LEU A 35 -18.93 -5.11 3.40
CA LEU A 35 -18.18 -5.77 4.46
C LEU A 35 -16.84 -5.08 4.75
N LEU A 36 -16.13 -4.55 3.74
CA LEU A 36 -14.89 -3.81 3.98
C LEU A 36 -15.15 -2.51 4.76
N ASP A 37 -16.26 -1.81 4.50
CA ASP A 37 -16.64 -0.62 5.29
C ASP A 37 -16.95 -0.96 6.74
N ASP A 38 -17.67 -2.06 6.98
CA ASP A 38 -17.94 -2.56 8.33
C ASP A 38 -16.63 -2.87 9.07
N MET A 39 -15.66 -3.46 8.36
CA MET A 39 -14.33 -3.76 8.89
C MET A 39 -13.51 -2.49 9.16
N VAL A 40 -13.59 -1.47 8.30
CA VAL A 40 -12.96 -0.16 8.55
C VAL A 40 -13.55 0.48 9.79
N SER A 41 -14.88 0.47 9.93
CA SER A 41 -15.59 1.04 11.08
C SER A 41 -15.22 0.31 12.37
N TYR A 42 -15.33 -1.01 12.37
CA TYR A 42 -14.97 -1.87 13.51
C TYR A 42 -13.50 -1.71 13.90
N GLY A 43 -12.60 -1.78 12.91
CA GLY A 43 -11.16 -1.67 13.15
C GLY A 43 -10.78 -0.31 13.74
N THR A 44 -11.36 0.78 13.21
CA THR A 44 -11.13 2.13 13.72
C THR A 44 -11.60 2.27 15.17
N GLU A 45 -12.79 1.77 15.51
CA GLU A 45 -13.30 1.76 16.88
C GLU A 45 -12.35 1.00 17.82
N LYS A 46 -11.93 -0.21 17.44
CA LYS A 46 -11.01 -1.02 18.26
C LYS A 46 -9.64 -0.39 18.39
N ILE A 47 -9.10 0.25 17.35
CA ILE A 47 -7.82 0.98 17.43
C ILE A 47 -7.92 2.12 18.45
N VAL A 48 -8.98 2.92 18.41
CA VAL A 48 -9.21 4.00 19.39
C VAL A 48 -9.34 3.44 20.80
N GLN A 49 -10.08 2.34 20.98
CA GLN A 49 -10.21 1.67 22.26
C GLN A 49 -8.86 1.18 22.79
N CYS A 50 -8.08 0.47 21.95
CA CYS A 50 -6.73 0.01 22.30
C CYS A 50 -5.83 1.18 22.71
N PHE A 51 -5.88 2.29 21.98
CA PHE A 51 -5.05 3.46 22.26
C PHE A 51 -5.43 4.12 23.59
N ASN A 52 -6.72 4.18 23.90
CA ASN A 52 -7.22 4.78 25.14
C ASN A 52 -6.76 4.05 26.40
N ILE A 53 -6.57 2.73 26.33
CA ILE A 53 -6.11 1.91 27.46
C ILE A 53 -4.61 1.62 27.45
N SER A 54 -3.92 1.89 26.34
CA SER A 54 -2.47 1.66 26.21
C SER A 54 -1.66 2.60 27.10
N ASP A 55 -0.38 2.28 27.30
CA ASP A 55 0.57 3.16 27.97
C ASP A 55 0.90 4.42 27.14
N ARG A 56 0.48 4.45 25.87
CA ARG A 56 0.80 5.50 24.88
C ARG A 56 2.30 5.74 24.74
N ASN A 57 3.08 4.68 24.94
CA ASN A 57 4.50 4.70 24.69
C ASN A 57 4.78 4.70 23.17
N ILE A 58 6.04 4.80 22.79
CA ILE A 58 6.40 4.89 21.37
C ILE A 58 5.94 3.68 20.54
N ALA A 59 5.94 2.47 21.12
CA ALA A 59 5.45 1.29 20.43
C ALA A 59 3.94 1.38 20.19
N ASP A 60 3.18 1.87 21.16
CA ASP A 60 1.73 2.02 21.04
C ASP A 60 1.38 3.08 19.98
N ILE A 61 2.14 4.18 19.92
CA ILE A 61 1.98 5.22 18.88
C ILE A 61 2.27 4.64 17.49
N VAL A 62 3.37 3.91 17.33
CA VAL A 62 3.72 3.32 16.03
C VAL A 62 2.71 2.24 15.59
N LEU A 63 2.27 1.40 16.52
CA LEU A 63 1.35 0.31 16.19
C LEU A 63 -0.06 0.84 15.92
N LEU A 64 -0.61 1.68 16.80
CA LEU A 64 -2.04 2.02 16.81
C LEU A 64 -2.36 3.20 15.85
N PRO A 65 -2.05 4.48 16.17
CA PRO A 65 -2.39 5.59 15.30
C PRO A 65 -1.54 5.68 14.02
N THR A 66 -0.39 5.01 13.92
CA THR A 66 0.41 5.00 12.69
C THR A 66 0.07 3.80 11.78
N PHE A 67 0.51 2.59 12.13
CA PHE A 67 0.34 1.44 11.23
C PHE A 67 -1.09 0.94 11.13
N SER A 68 -1.81 0.80 12.25
CA SER A 68 -3.16 0.24 12.23
C SER A 68 -4.16 1.20 11.58
N MET A 69 -4.06 2.51 11.86
CA MET A 69 -4.88 3.50 11.16
C MET A 69 -4.55 3.54 9.67
N LYS A 70 -3.27 3.45 9.28
CA LYS A 70 -2.91 3.36 7.86
C LYS A 70 -3.51 2.11 7.22
N ALA A 71 -3.56 0.99 7.92
CA ALA A 71 -4.20 -0.23 7.44
C ALA A 71 -5.70 0.00 7.19
N MET A 72 -6.40 0.72 8.07
CA MET A 72 -7.81 1.09 7.86
C MET A 72 -7.97 2.01 6.63
N THR A 73 -7.08 3.01 6.46
CA THR A 73 -7.10 3.86 5.26
C THR A 73 -6.88 3.07 3.97
N MET A 74 -5.99 2.07 3.98
CA MET A 74 -5.80 1.20 2.81
C MET A 74 -7.04 0.36 2.53
N LEU A 75 -7.68 -0.18 3.57
CA LEU A 75 -8.91 -0.96 3.42
C LEU A 75 -10.07 -0.11 2.86
N ASP A 76 -10.25 1.11 3.36
CA ASP A 76 -11.20 2.09 2.84
C ASP A 76 -10.92 2.43 1.37
N SER A 77 -9.65 2.68 1.03
CA SER A 77 -9.22 2.92 -0.36
C SER A 77 -9.56 1.74 -1.27
N ILE A 78 -9.39 0.50 -0.79
CA ILE A 78 -9.77 -0.71 -1.53
C ILE A 78 -11.27 -0.71 -1.79
N ALA A 79 -12.11 -0.46 -0.78
CA ALA A 79 -13.55 -0.42 -0.95
C ALA A 79 -13.98 0.61 -2.01
N ILE A 80 -13.46 1.84 -1.94
CA ILE A 80 -13.74 2.91 -2.91
C ILE A 80 -13.34 2.49 -4.33
N LEU A 81 -12.16 1.90 -4.51
CA LEU A 81 -11.66 1.48 -5.82
C LEU A 81 -12.49 0.33 -6.39
N LEU A 82 -12.86 -0.65 -5.55
CA LEU A 82 -13.67 -1.79 -5.97
C LEU A 82 -15.08 -1.37 -6.39
N ARG A 83 -15.74 -0.44 -5.66
CA ARG A 83 -17.04 0.13 -6.07
C ARG A 83 -17.03 0.71 -7.47
N ASN A 84 -15.89 1.26 -7.86
CA ASN A 84 -15.69 1.88 -9.17
C ASN A 84 -15.20 0.89 -10.24
N GLY A 85 -15.11 -0.40 -9.93
CA GLY A 85 -14.55 -1.42 -10.83
C GLY A 85 -13.07 -1.24 -11.13
N ALA A 86 -12.36 -0.42 -10.34
CA ALA A 86 -10.94 -0.12 -10.50
C ALA A 86 -10.07 -1.18 -9.79
N VAL A 87 -10.35 -2.45 -10.06
CA VAL A 87 -9.77 -3.60 -9.33
C VAL A 87 -8.25 -3.65 -9.46
N TYR A 88 -7.74 -3.41 -10.66
CA TYR A 88 -6.30 -3.33 -10.91
C TYR A 88 -5.61 -2.28 -10.02
N ASN A 89 -6.25 -1.13 -9.81
CA ASN A 89 -5.71 -0.08 -8.93
C ASN A 89 -5.82 -0.46 -7.45
N ALA A 90 -6.85 -1.22 -7.07
CA ALA A 90 -7.05 -1.69 -5.69
C ALA A 90 -5.93 -2.64 -5.21
N VAL A 91 -5.21 -3.28 -6.14
CA VAL A 91 -4.03 -4.10 -5.83
C VAL A 91 -2.96 -3.32 -5.05
N ILE A 92 -2.77 -2.03 -5.36
CA ILE A 92 -1.75 -1.19 -4.72
C ILE A 92 -2.01 -1.05 -3.20
N PRO A 93 -3.17 -0.54 -2.74
CA PRO A 93 -3.45 -0.47 -1.32
C PRO A 93 -3.51 -1.85 -0.65
N THR A 94 -3.90 -2.93 -1.34
CA THR A 94 -3.83 -4.29 -0.76
C THR A 94 -2.37 -4.74 -0.53
N ARG A 95 -1.42 -4.38 -1.40
CA ARG A 95 0.01 -4.63 -1.17
C ARG A 95 0.54 -3.86 0.04
N ILE A 96 0.13 -2.60 0.19
CA ILE A 96 0.51 -1.78 1.35
C ILE A 96 -0.08 -2.38 2.63
N LEU A 97 -1.35 -2.83 2.58
CA LEU A 97 -2.01 -3.50 3.70
C LEU A 97 -1.25 -4.77 4.13
N PHE A 98 -0.75 -5.56 3.18
CA PHE A 98 0.13 -6.71 3.46
C PHE A 98 1.47 -6.30 4.11
N GLU A 99 2.12 -5.27 3.60
CA GLU A 99 3.37 -4.78 4.23
C GLU A 99 3.13 -4.33 5.68
N LEU A 100 2.01 -3.63 5.93
CA LEU A 100 1.63 -3.19 7.26
C LEU A 100 1.38 -4.37 8.21
N SER A 101 0.77 -5.47 7.75
CA SER A 101 0.61 -6.65 8.62
C SER A 101 1.96 -7.25 9.02
N LEU A 102 2.91 -7.33 8.10
CA LEU A 102 4.27 -7.79 8.40
C LEU A 102 4.98 -6.85 9.38
N TYR A 103 4.83 -5.53 9.22
CA TYR A 103 5.44 -4.56 10.12
C TYR A 103 4.86 -4.64 11.54
N ILE A 104 3.53 -4.75 11.65
CA ILE A 104 2.83 -4.91 12.93
C ILE A 104 3.29 -6.20 13.62
N GLU A 105 3.24 -7.34 12.92
CA GLU A 105 3.68 -8.61 13.49
C GLU A 105 5.16 -8.56 13.88
N TRP A 106 6.02 -7.97 13.04
CA TRP A 106 7.43 -7.83 13.34
C TRP A 106 7.69 -7.07 14.63
N ILE A 107 7.00 -5.95 14.84
CA ILE A 107 7.13 -5.17 16.08
C ILE A 107 6.57 -5.97 17.28
N LEU A 108 5.46 -6.69 17.11
CA LEU A 108 4.84 -7.44 18.20
C LEU A 108 5.60 -8.72 18.60
N LYS A 109 6.34 -9.35 17.68
CA LYS A 109 6.97 -10.66 17.87
C LYS A 109 8.10 -10.69 18.91
N SER A 110 8.91 -9.64 18.99
CA SER A 110 9.91 -9.46 20.06
C SER A 110 10.42 -8.02 20.09
N ASP A 111 10.96 -7.60 21.23
CA ASP A 111 11.64 -6.31 21.39
C ASP A 111 10.79 -5.11 20.92
N THR A 112 9.48 -5.15 21.20
CA THR A 112 8.47 -4.24 20.65
C THR A 112 8.88 -2.77 20.78
N LYS A 113 9.40 -2.37 21.93
CA LYS A 113 9.88 -1.00 22.16
C LYS A 113 11.05 -0.63 21.24
N GLU A 114 12.05 -1.50 21.11
CA GLU A 114 13.22 -1.22 20.26
C GLU A 114 12.88 -1.23 18.78
N ARG A 115 12.07 -2.19 18.31
CA ARG A 115 11.63 -2.23 16.91
C ARG A 115 10.78 -1.03 16.53
N ALA A 116 9.91 -0.58 17.43
CA ALA A 116 9.14 0.65 17.21
C ALA A 116 10.05 1.90 17.17
N LYS A 117 11.08 1.98 18.02
CA LYS A 117 12.06 3.07 17.96
C LYS A 117 12.85 3.08 16.64
N HIS A 118 13.19 1.91 16.08
CA HIS A 118 13.83 1.85 14.76
C HIS A 118 12.97 2.51 13.68
N TYR A 119 11.66 2.20 13.67
CA TYR A 119 10.73 2.85 12.75
C TYR A 119 10.64 4.36 13.01
N PHE A 120 10.41 4.76 14.26
CA PHE A 120 10.27 6.18 14.60
C PHE A 120 11.52 7.00 14.25
N ALA A 121 12.71 6.46 14.52
CA ALA A 121 13.96 7.09 14.13
C ALA A 121 14.10 7.24 12.62
N ALA A 122 13.62 6.28 11.82
CA ALA A 122 13.63 6.38 10.37
C ALA A 122 12.73 7.51 9.86
N GLU A 123 11.52 7.62 10.40
CA GLU A 123 10.57 8.68 10.04
C GLU A 123 11.16 10.07 10.35
N ILE A 124 11.63 10.27 11.58
CA ILE A 124 12.22 11.54 12.02
C ILE A 124 13.48 11.90 11.21
N ARG A 125 14.27 10.92 10.77
CA ARG A 125 15.41 11.15 9.86
C ARG A 125 14.95 11.55 8.46
N GLY A 126 13.82 11.03 7.99
CA GLY A 126 13.16 11.43 6.76
C GLY A 126 12.68 12.89 6.81
N ASP A 127 12.03 13.28 7.91
CA ASP A 127 11.59 14.66 8.14
C ASP A 127 12.78 15.63 8.14
N ARG A 128 13.86 15.27 8.85
CA ARG A 128 15.12 16.02 8.83
C ARG A 128 15.68 16.19 7.42
N LEU A 129 15.65 15.16 6.58
CA LEU A 129 16.12 15.25 5.18
C LEU A 129 15.27 16.25 4.38
N TRP A 130 13.94 16.22 4.53
CA TRP A 130 13.05 17.16 3.86
C TRP A 130 13.20 18.60 4.35
N ALA A 131 13.39 18.78 5.65
CA ALA A 131 13.71 20.08 6.23
C ALA A 131 15.04 20.62 5.68
N LEU A 132 16.10 19.80 5.63
CA LEU A 132 17.39 20.17 5.03
C LEU A 132 17.26 20.57 3.56
N ARG A 133 16.43 19.88 2.77
CA ARG A 133 16.13 20.25 1.36
C ARG A 133 15.42 21.61 1.24
N THR A 134 14.92 22.16 2.34
CA THR A 134 14.27 23.48 2.38
C THR A 134 15.17 24.61 2.84
N ILE A 135 16.28 24.29 3.51
CA ILE A 135 17.27 25.29 3.93
C ILE A 135 18.18 25.63 2.76
N SER A 136 17.98 26.81 2.16
CA SER A 136 18.81 27.33 1.07
C SER A 136 20.30 27.29 1.42
N GLY A 137 21.11 26.66 0.56
CA GLY A 137 22.56 26.56 0.72
C GLY A 137 23.05 25.30 1.45
N SER A 138 22.17 24.49 2.05
CA SER A 138 22.56 23.17 2.55
C SER A 138 23.00 22.24 1.41
N PRO A 139 23.87 21.24 1.66
CA PRO A 139 24.23 20.25 0.65
C PRO A 139 23.01 19.53 0.06
N GLU A 140 22.07 19.13 0.91
CA GLU A 140 20.84 18.43 0.52
C GLU A 140 19.92 19.31 -0.34
N ASN A 141 19.84 20.61 -0.05
CA ASN A 141 19.09 21.56 -0.87
C ASN A 141 19.70 21.72 -2.25
N GLN A 142 21.03 21.85 -2.34
CA GLN A 142 21.72 21.99 -3.62
C GLN A 142 21.55 20.72 -4.49
N GLU A 143 21.72 19.55 -3.90
CA GLU A 143 21.51 18.26 -4.58
C GLU A 143 20.06 18.13 -5.07
N PHE A 144 19.09 18.44 -4.22
CA PHE A 144 17.68 18.40 -4.56
C PHE A 144 17.33 19.37 -5.70
N ILE A 145 17.79 20.61 -5.64
CA ILE A 145 17.59 21.60 -6.71
C ILE A 145 18.21 21.10 -8.02
N ASN A 146 19.41 20.53 -7.97
CA ASN A 146 20.06 20.00 -9.17
C ASN A 146 19.24 18.88 -9.82
N LYS A 147 18.68 17.96 -9.03
CA LYS A 147 17.77 16.91 -9.51
C LYS A 147 16.46 17.49 -10.06
N CYS A 148 15.94 18.54 -9.45
CA CYS A 148 14.71 19.21 -9.86
C CYS A 148 14.81 20.03 -11.15
N LYS A 149 16.03 20.43 -11.57
CA LYS A 149 16.24 21.17 -12.82
C LYS A 149 15.72 20.42 -14.05
N GLU A 150 15.73 19.10 -14.02
CA GLU A 150 15.30 18.23 -15.13
C GLU A 150 13.81 18.41 -15.50
N PHE A 151 12.96 18.87 -14.57
CA PHE A 151 11.51 19.01 -14.79
C PHE A 151 10.99 20.43 -14.56
N ASN A 152 11.86 21.45 -14.67
CA ASN A 152 11.52 22.87 -14.49
C ASN A 152 10.79 23.18 -13.16
N PHE A 153 11.10 22.44 -12.10
CA PHE A 153 10.49 22.69 -10.79
C PHE A 153 11.03 24.01 -10.22
N GLN A 154 10.23 25.08 -10.32
CA GLN A 154 10.52 26.35 -9.69
C GLN A 154 10.03 26.30 -8.25
N LYS A 155 10.97 26.15 -7.31
CA LYS A 155 10.64 26.29 -5.89
C LYS A 155 10.32 27.77 -5.63
N ASN A 156 9.05 28.11 -5.53
CA ASN A 156 8.65 29.39 -4.96
C ASN A 156 9.31 29.52 -3.58
N ARG A 157 10.11 30.58 -3.42
CA ARG A 157 10.91 30.85 -2.22
C ARG A 157 9.96 31.16 -1.07
N TYR A 158 9.89 30.27 -0.09
CA TYR A 158 9.30 30.60 1.19
C TYR A 158 10.43 30.80 2.18
N ASP A 159 10.96 32.03 2.25
CA ASP A 159 11.85 32.43 3.34
C ASP A 159 11.18 32.17 4.71
N ASP A 160 9.85 32.22 4.76
CA ASP A 160 9.02 31.89 5.92
C ASP A 160 9.15 30.42 6.39
N ILE A 161 9.42 29.48 5.48
CA ILE A 161 9.58 28.06 5.84
C ILE A 161 11.02 27.75 6.25
N LYS A 162 12.00 28.57 5.82
CA LYS A 162 13.42 28.33 6.14
C LYS A 162 13.67 28.30 7.65
N LYS A 163 13.12 29.28 8.38
CA LYS A 163 13.31 29.35 9.84
C LYS A 163 12.69 28.15 10.55
N LEU A 164 11.48 27.75 10.16
CA LEU A 164 10.83 26.55 10.69
C LEU A 164 11.66 25.28 10.41
N ALA A 165 12.22 25.16 9.19
CA ALA A 165 13.06 24.03 8.82
C ALA A 165 14.39 24.01 9.62
N GLU A 166 15.00 25.15 9.89
CA GLU A 166 16.21 25.25 10.73
C GLU A 166 15.94 24.82 12.17
N GLU A 167 14.82 25.30 12.75
CA GLU A 167 14.36 24.91 14.09
C GLU A 167 14.04 23.40 14.16
N GLU A 168 13.36 22.87 13.15
CA GLU A 168 13.04 21.45 13.02
C GLU A 168 14.31 20.58 12.93
N VAL A 169 15.27 20.94 12.07
CA VAL A 169 16.55 20.23 11.96
C VAL A 169 17.30 20.25 13.29
N LYS A 170 17.31 21.38 14.00
CA LYS A 170 17.93 21.48 15.32
C LYS A 170 17.27 20.53 16.32
N ASN A 171 15.94 20.59 16.44
CA ASN A 171 15.17 19.77 17.37
C ASN A 171 15.35 18.28 17.09
N ILE A 172 15.31 17.88 15.82
CA ILE A 172 15.53 16.48 15.42
C ILE A 172 16.96 16.04 15.72
N ASN A 173 17.97 16.86 15.44
CA ASN A 173 19.36 16.53 15.75
C ASN A 173 19.58 16.35 17.27
N GLU A 174 18.95 17.18 18.10
CA GLU A 174 18.99 17.04 19.56
C GLU A 174 18.29 15.74 20.01
N PHE A 175 17.12 15.44 19.44
CA PHE A 175 16.38 14.22 19.71
C PHE A 175 17.18 12.95 19.36
N LEU A 176 17.78 12.90 18.16
CA LEU A 176 18.56 11.75 17.69
C LEU A 176 19.87 11.56 18.48
N LYS A 177 20.38 12.61 19.13
CA LYS A 177 21.53 12.53 20.05
C LYS A 177 21.17 12.07 21.46
N SER A 178 19.88 12.01 21.80
CA SER A 178 19.43 11.57 23.12
C SER A 178 19.89 10.13 23.41
N PRO A 179 20.10 9.74 24.68
CA PRO A 179 20.54 8.39 25.04
C PRO A 179 19.66 7.27 24.48
N ALA A 180 18.36 7.53 24.34
CA ALA A 180 17.38 6.55 23.84
C ALA A 180 17.50 6.28 22.33
N TYR A 181 18.06 7.20 21.54
CA TYR A 181 18.09 7.11 20.08
C TYR A 181 19.49 7.16 19.47
N LYS A 182 20.51 7.59 20.23
CA LYS A 182 21.88 7.72 19.71
C LYS A 182 22.38 6.43 19.05
N ALA A 183 22.24 5.29 19.73
CA ALA A 183 22.69 4.00 19.19
C ALA A 183 21.96 3.62 17.89
N ILE A 184 20.65 3.87 17.82
CA ILE A 184 19.82 3.62 16.63
C ILE A 184 20.26 4.53 15.48
N ASN A 185 20.50 5.82 15.77
CA ASN A 185 20.98 6.79 14.80
C ASN A 185 22.35 6.38 14.22
N ASP A 186 23.28 5.96 15.08
CA ASP A 186 24.60 5.48 14.67
C ASP A 186 24.50 4.22 13.78
N MET A 187 23.53 3.34 14.04
CA MET A 187 23.25 2.17 13.19
C MET A 187 22.75 2.56 11.80
N PHE A 188 21.87 3.58 11.70
CA PHE A 188 21.43 4.11 10.42
C PHE A 188 22.60 4.66 9.62
N ASP A 189 23.46 5.47 10.25
CA ASP A 189 24.61 6.08 9.58
C ASP A 189 25.59 5.00 9.09
N LYS A 190 25.83 3.96 9.90
CA LYS A 190 26.65 2.80 9.53
C LYS A 190 26.08 2.03 8.33
N LEU A 191 24.78 1.76 8.32
CA LEU A 191 24.12 0.98 7.26
C LEU A 191 23.92 1.78 5.96
N LYS A 192 23.72 3.10 6.08
CA LYS A 192 23.68 4.03 4.94
C LYS A 192 25.04 4.06 4.25
N GLY A 193 26.11 4.27 5.01
CA GLY A 193 27.46 4.40 4.46
C GLY A 193 27.51 5.49 3.38
N LYS A 194 27.85 5.11 2.15
CA LYS A 194 27.91 6.02 0.98
C LYS A 194 26.62 6.09 0.15
N LYS A 195 25.55 5.42 0.58
CA LYS A 195 24.28 5.40 -0.16
C LYS A 195 23.56 6.74 -0.03
N GLU A 196 22.84 7.11 -1.07
CA GLU A 196 22.04 8.33 -1.09
C GLU A 196 20.91 8.28 -0.05
N TYR A 197 20.22 7.14 0.04
CA TYR A 197 19.05 6.97 0.88
C TYR A 197 19.36 6.15 2.13
N ASP A 198 18.64 6.47 3.20
CA ASP A 198 18.66 5.67 4.42
C ASP A 198 18.08 4.27 4.14
N PRO A 199 18.61 3.22 4.81
CA PRO A 199 18.04 1.89 4.71
C PRO A 199 16.62 1.86 5.31
N TYR A 200 15.78 0.94 4.83
CA TYR A 200 14.53 0.63 5.51
C TYR A 200 14.77 0.26 6.98
N TRP A 201 13.91 0.73 7.89
CA TRP A 201 14.08 0.62 9.35
C TRP A 201 14.25 -0.82 9.84
N TYR A 202 13.57 -1.79 9.23
CA TYR A 202 13.69 -3.21 9.61
C TYR A 202 15.08 -3.80 9.28
N LYS A 203 15.90 -3.14 8.44
CA LYS A 203 17.29 -3.55 8.17
C LYS A 203 18.19 -3.40 9.39
N LEU A 204 17.87 -2.49 10.31
CA LEU A 204 18.59 -2.37 11.58
C LEU A 204 18.45 -3.64 12.43
N SER A 205 17.40 -4.41 12.20
CA SER A 205 17.15 -5.70 12.86
C SER A 205 17.61 -6.90 12.02
N GLY A 206 18.49 -6.69 11.05
CA GLY A 206 19.09 -7.76 10.23
C GLY A 206 18.21 -8.32 9.12
N ILE A 207 17.06 -7.69 8.83
CA ILE A 207 16.16 -8.13 7.75
C ILE A 207 16.48 -7.38 6.47
N ALA A 208 16.89 -8.09 5.41
CA ALA A 208 17.40 -7.43 4.19
C ALA A 208 16.31 -6.89 3.24
N SER A 209 15.10 -7.45 3.30
CA SER A 209 13.99 -7.11 2.40
C SER A 209 12.62 -7.45 2.99
N ILE A 210 11.53 -6.97 2.38
CA ILE A 210 10.16 -7.41 2.69
C ILE A 210 9.96 -8.90 2.47
N GLN A 211 10.63 -9.48 1.46
CA GLN A 211 10.58 -10.91 1.23
C GLN A 211 11.19 -11.68 2.40
N ASP A 212 12.34 -11.23 2.92
CA ASP A 212 12.99 -11.86 4.05
C ASP A 212 12.20 -11.65 5.34
N LEU A 213 11.52 -10.50 5.48
CA LEU A 213 10.58 -10.26 6.56
C LEU A 213 9.43 -11.27 6.52
N ALA A 214 8.78 -11.41 5.36
CA ALA A 214 7.71 -12.38 5.16
C ALA A 214 8.17 -13.82 5.44
N LYS A 215 9.36 -14.22 4.97
CA LYS A 215 9.95 -15.53 5.30
C LYS A 215 10.15 -15.71 6.80
N LYS A 216 10.72 -14.71 7.48
CA LYS A 216 10.99 -14.75 8.93
C LYS A 216 9.70 -14.83 9.77
N LEU A 217 8.60 -14.32 9.22
CA LEU A 217 7.29 -14.33 9.83
C LEU A 217 6.42 -15.51 9.36
N ASN A 218 6.92 -16.40 8.49
CA ASN A 218 6.17 -17.52 7.89
C ASN A 218 5.05 -17.12 6.90
N HIS A 219 5.13 -15.92 6.33
CA HIS A 219 4.22 -15.38 5.30
C HIS A 219 4.78 -15.50 3.87
N ALA A 220 5.78 -16.36 3.63
CA ALA A 220 6.42 -16.51 2.32
C ALA A 220 5.44 -16.93 1.21
N GLY A 221 4.42 -17.74 1.54
CA GLY A 221 3.38 -18.15 0.60
C GLY A 221 2.54 -16.97 0.12
N GLN A 222 2.03 -16.15 1.06
CA GLN A 222 1.30 -14.93 0.75
C GLN A 222 2.16 -13.94 -0.05
N TYR A 223 3.44 -13.79 0.32
CA TYR A 223 4.37 -12.96 -0.44
C TYR A 223 4.49 -13.42 -1.90
N ASN A 224 4.71 -14.72 -2.15
CA ASN A 224 4.94 -15.22 -3.51
C ASN A 224 3.67 -15.19 -4.36
N VAL A 225 2.54 -15.65 -3.81
CA VAL A 225 1.28 -15.79 -4.53
C VAL A 225 0.65 -14.43 -4.81
N PHE A 226 0.57 -13.59 -3.78
CA PHE A 226 -0.13 -12.32 -3.87
C PHE A 226 0.85 -11.18 -4.15
N TYR A 227 1.81 -10.93 -3.28
CA TYR A 227 2.62 -9.71 -3.36
C TYR A 227 3.50 -9.65 -4.63
N ALA A 228 4.28 -10.70 -4.90
CA ALA A 228 5.22 -10.75 -6.02
C ALA A 228 4.49 -10.88 -7.38
N GLY A 229 3.46 -11.73 -7.45
CA GLY A 229 2.65 -11.90 -8.67
C GLY A 229 1.98 -10.59 -9.10
N GLN A 230 1.37 -9.89 -8.14
CA GLN A 230 0.68 -8.63 -8.41
C GLN A 230 1.63 -7.45 -8.65
N SER A 231 2.86 -7.49 -8.11
CA SER A 231 3.88 -6.47 -8.36
C SER A 231 4.23 -6.37 -9.86
N LYS A 232 4.31 -7.50 -10.57
CA LYS A 232 4.55 -7.51 -12.02
C LYS A 232 3.47 -6.77 -12.80
N LYS A 233 2.21 -6.97 -12.40
CA LYS A 233 1.05 -6.27 -12.98
C LYS A 233 1.22 -4.77 -12.78
N VAL A 234 1.31 -4.31 -11.52
CA VAL A 234 1.37 -2.89 -11.14
C VAL A 234 2.51 -2.12 -11.83
N HIS A 235 3.69 -2.72 -11.99
CA HIS A 235 4.84 -2.06 -12.63
C HIS A 235 4.86 -2.16 -14.16
N SER A 236 3.72 -2.47 -14.79
CA SER A 236 3.59 -2.61 -16.24
C SER A 236 4.57 -3.62 -16.86
N ASN A 237 5.07 -4.56 -16.05
CA ASN A 237 5.95 -5.64 -16.49
C ASN A 237 5.16 -6.85 -17.02
N ASP A 238 3.83 -6.73 -17.10
CA ASP A 238 2.93 -7.71 -17.69
C ASP A 238 2.05 -7.03 -18.74
N MET A 239 2.39 -7.19 -20.02
CA MET A 239 1.62 -6.66 -21.14
C MET A 239 0.17 -7.19 -21.14
N ARG A 240 -0.05 -8.44 -20.69
CA ARG A 240 -1.37 -9.09 -20.72
C ARG A 240 -2.36 -8.48 -19.71
N SER A 241 -1.91 -7.55 -18.88
CA SER A 241 -2.78 -6.77 -18.00
C SER A 241 -3.70 -5.82 -18.79
N ASN A 242 -3.27 -5.33 -19.96
CA ASN A 242 -4.00 -4.35 -20.76
C ASN A 242 -4.45 -4.86 -22.13
N VAL A 243 -3.88 -5.96 -22.61
CA VAL A 243 -4.22 -6.53 -23.92
C VAL A 243 -4.48 -8.03 -23.86
N LEU A 244 -5.26 -8.52 -24.82
CA LEU A 244 -5.48 -9.92 -25.13
C LEU A 244 -4.91 -10.21 -26.52
N LEU A 245 -4.24 -11.34 -26.65
CA LEU A 245 -3.65 -11.81 -27.90
C LEU A 245 -4.31 -13.13 -28.29
N ASN A 246 -5.07 -13.15 -29.38
CA ASN A 246 -5.72 -14.35 -29.91
C ASN A 246 -5.52 -14.40 -31.42
N GLU A 247 -4.98 -15.49 -31.99
CA GLU A 247 -4.98 -15.78 -33.44
C GLU A 247 -4.78 -14.55 -34.38
N GLY A 248 -3.72 -13.75 -34.15
CA GLY A 248 -3.46 -12.56 -34.98
C GLY A 248 -4.41 -11.38 -34.72
N VAL A 249 -5.04 -11.33 -33.55
CA VAL A 249 -5.95 -10.26 -33.10
C VAL A 249 -5.43 -9.72 -31.77
N VAL A 250 -5.33 -8.40 -31.67
CA VAL A 250 -4.99 -7.71 -30.43
C VAL A 250 -6.24 -7.00 -29.94
N SER A 251 -6.73 -7.37 -28.76
CA SER A 251 -7.87 -6.70 -28.13
C SER A 251 -7.43 -5.93 -26.89
N PHE A 252 -7.98 -4.73 -26.71
CA PHE A 252 -7.79 -3.96 -25.48
C PHE A 252 -8.71 -4.47 -24.39
N LYS A 253 -8.16 -4.63 -23.18
CA LYS A 253 -8.99 -4.82 -22.00
C LYS A 253 -9.62 -3.48 -21.61
N PRO A 254 -10.86 -3.46 -21.13
CA PRO A 254 -11.42 -2.26 -20.52
C PRO A 254 -10.56 -1.76 -19.37
N ILE A 255 -10.45 -0.44 -19.23
CA ILE A 255 -9.67 0.20 -18.15
C ILE A 255 -10.20 -0.25 -16.78
N ARG A 256 -11.51 -0.45 -16.68
CA ARG A 256 -12.18 -1.06 -15.53
C ARG A 256 -12.57 -2.48 -15.89
N ASN A 257 -11.93 -3.45 -15.26
CA ASN A 257 -12.26 -4.86 -15.41
C ASN A 257 -12.28 -5.50 -14.03
N LEU A 258 -13.15 -6.49 -13.85
CA LEU A 258 -13.37 -7.14 -12.56
C LEU A 258 -12.41 -8.33 -12.35
N ASN A 259 -11.38 -8.43 -13.18
CA ASN A 259 -10.36 -9.45 -13.02
C ASN A 259 -9.67 -9.28 -11.67
N ASP A 260 -9.41 -10.41 -11.02
CA ASP A 260 -8.83 -10.46 -9.69
C ASP A 260 -9.69 -9.86 -8.56
N ILE A 261 -10.96 -9.45 -8.78
CA ILE A 261 -11.79 -8.86 -7.71
C ILE A 261 -11.91 -9.80 -6.51
N HIS A 262 -12.10 -11.10 -6.80
CA HIS A 262 -12.12 -12.16 -5.80
C HIS A 262 -10.80 -12.23 -5.03
N THR A 263 -9.67 -12.13 -5.71
CA THR A 263 -8.33 -12.17 -5.09
C THR A 263 -8.10 -10.94 -4.21
N VAL A 264 -8.45 -9.74 -4.68
CA VAL A 264 -8.31 -8.50 -3.91
C VAL A 264 -9.18 -8.54 -2.66
N LEU A 265 -10.45 -8.91 -2.77
CA LEU A 265 -11.36 -9.04 -1.61
C LEU A 265 -10.85 -10.07 -0.61
N ASN A 266 -10.48 -11.27 -1.06
CA ASN A 266 -10.01 -12.33 -0.16
C ASN A 266 -8.75 -11.96 0.61
N ASN A 267 -7.75 -11.39 -0.09
CA ASN A 267 -6.50 -11.01 0.55
C ASN A 267 -6.71 -9.84 1.51
N SER A 268 -7.46 -8.82 1.10
CA SER A 268 -7.74 -7.66 1.96
C SER A 268 -8.44 -8.08 3.24
N PHE A 269 -9.42 -8.98 3.13
CA PHE A 269 -10.12 -9.53 4.29
C PHE A 269 -9.18 -10.30 5.22
N SER A 270 -8.42 -11.25 4.65
CA SER A 270 -7.55 -12.14 5.43
C SER A 270 -6.46 -11.36 6.17
N ILE A 271 -5.82 -10.40 5.49
CA ILE A 271 -4.77 -9.56 6.07
C ILE A 271 -5.36 -8.69 7.20
N TRP A 272 -6.54 -8.11 7.00
CA TRP A 272 -7.19 -7.32 8.06
C TRP A 272 -7.51 -8.18 9.28
N MET A 273 -8.02 -9.40 9.08
CA MET A 273 -8.32 -10.33 10.19
C MET A 273 -7.06 -10.65 11.00
N GLU A 274 -5.92 -10.85 10.33
CA GLU A 274 -4.63 -11.06 10.98
C GLU A 274 -4.20 -9.84 11.80
N ILE A 275 -4.28 -8.63 11.22
CA ILE A 275 -3.97 -7.38 11.92
C ILE A 275 -4.85 -7.24 13.17
N MET A 276 -6.17 -7.33 13.03
CA MET A 276 -7.09 -7.14 14.15
C MET A 276 -6.90 -8.19 15.23
N LYS A 277 -6.67 -9.44 14.87
CA LYS A 277 -6.37 -10.49 15.85
C LYS A 277 -5.13 -10.13 16.66
N MET A 278 -4.04 -9.69 16.02
CA MET A 278 -2.82 -9.30 16.74
C MET A 278 -3.05 -8.13 17.69
N LEU A 279 -3.78 -7.10 17.25
CA LEU A 279 -4.07 -5.92 18.06
C LEU A 279 -4.97 -6.26 19.26
N ILE A 280 -6.06 -7.00 19.02
CA ILE A 280 -7.00 -7.38 20.08
C ILE A 280 -6.30 -8.28 21.10
N GLN A 281 -5.54 -9.29 20.65
CA GLN A 281 -4.78 -10.15 21.54
C GLN A 281 -3.77 -9.38 22.40
N LYS A 282 -3.17 -8.33 21.84
CA LYS A 282 -2.15 -7.53 22.55
C LYS A 282 -2.75 -6.57 23.57
N TYR A 283 -3.81 -5.86 23.20
CA TYR A 283 -4.30 -4.71 23.95
C TYR A 283 -5.59 -4.98 24.72
N ILE A 284 -6.51 -5.77 24.16
CA ILE A 284 -7.84 -6.06 24.71
C ILE A 284 -8.18 -7.55 24.60
N PRO A 285 -7.37 -8.46 25.17
CA PRO A 285 -7.49 -9.90 24.94
C PRO A 285 -8.86 -10.48 25.32
N ASP A 286 -9.53 -9.89 26.31
CA ASP A 286 -10.86 -10.34 26.77
C ASP A 286 -11.95 -10.15 25.70
N GLN A 287 -11.73 -9.28 24.70
CA GLN A 287 -12.65 -9.09 23.58
C GLN A 287 -12.44 -10.07 22.43
N MET A 288 -11.49 -11.02 22.53
CA MET A 288 -11.30 -12.03 21.50
C MET A 288 -12.53 -12.90 21.26
N ILE A 289 -13.32 -13.18 22.31
CA ILE A 289 -14.56 -13.94 22.20
C ILE A 289 -15.58 -13.16 21.36
N GLU A 290 -15.73 -11.87 21.65
CA GLU A 290 -16.62 -10.98 20.89
C GLU A 290 -16.18 -10.86 19.44
N PHE A 291 -14.89 -10.64 19.17
CA PHE A 291 -14.33 -10.58 17.81
C PHE A 291 -14.63 -11.85 17.01
N ASN A 292 -14.43 -13.03 17.59
CA ASN A 292 -14.73 -14.30 16.94
C ASN A 292 -16.24 -14.46 16.67
N LYS A 293 -17.08 -14.02 17.60
CA LYS A 293 -18.54 -14.02 17.43
C LYS A 293 -18.95 -13.11 16.27
N THR A 294 -18.44 -11.87 16.23
CA THR A 294 -18.69 -10.93 15.13
C THR A 294 -18.26 -11.52 13.78
N TYR A 295 -17.10 -12.19 13.72
CA TYR A 295 -16.67 -12.88 12.51
C TYR A 295 -17.69 -13.93 12.05
N ILE A 296 -18.11 -14.83 12.96
CA ILE A 296 -19.04 -15.92 12.63
C ILE A 296 -20.40 -15.38 12.18
N GLU A 297 -20.96 -14.44 12.93
CA GLU A 297 -22.33 -13.96 12.75
C GLU A 297 -22.45 -12.97 11.59
N ASN A 298 -21.47 -12.06 11.45
CA ASN A 298 -21.64 -10.88 10.58
C ASN A 298 -20.74 -10.90 9.34
N TRP A 299 -19.58 -11.57 9.37
CA TRP A 299 -18.58 -11.44 8.31
C TRP A 299 -18.39 -12.70 7.48
N ARG A 300 -18.35 -13.87 8.12
CA ARG A 300 -18.00 -15.15 7.50
C ARG A 300 -18.88 -15.46 6.29
N GLY A 301 -20.19 -15.26 6.39
CA GLY A 301 -21.11 -15.52 5.28
C GLY A 301 -20.80 -14.64 4.07
N ARG A 302 -20.53 -13.35 4.28
CA ARG A 302 -20.19 -12.40 3.22
C ARG A 302 -18.81 -12.69 2.62
N PHE A 303 -17.84 -13.07 3.44
CA PHE A 303 -16.50 -13.43 2.99
C PHE A 303 -16.46 -14.75 2.19
N MET A 304 -17.13 -15.80 2.67
CA MET A 304 -17.10 -17.12 2.03
C MET A 304 -17.85 -17.17 0.69
N ASN A 305 -18.72 -16.19 0.43
CA ASN A 305 -19.55 -16.11 -0.76
C ASN A 305 -19.11 -14.97 -1.70
N ILE A 306 -17.80 -14.70 -1.81
CA ILE A 306 -17.29 -13.78 -2.84
C ILE A 306 -17.45 -14.45 -4.21
N PRO A 307 -18.22 -13.87 -5.15
CA PRO A 307 -18.37 -14.46 -6.48
C PRO A 307 -17.04 -14.52 -7.22
N ARG A 308 -16.90 -15.51 -8.11
CA ARG A 308 -15.86 -15.50 -9.13
C ARG A 308 -16.41 -14.76 -10.34
N TYR A 309 -15.64 -13.81 -10.85
CA TYR A 309 -15.96 -13.16 -12.11
C TYR A 309 -15.54 -14.07 -13.26
N GLU A 310 -16.47 -14.33 -14.18
CA GLU A 310 -16.19 -14.98 -15.47
C GLU A 310 -16.24 -13.91 -16.57
N GLU A 311 -15.15 -13.79 -17.34
CA GLU A 311 -14.97 -12.72 -18.33
C GLU A 311 -15.89 -12.87 -19.55
N ASN A 312 -16.56 -11.79 -19.94
CA ASN A 312 -17.08 -11.60 -21.29
C ASN A 312 -16.28 -10.45 -21.94
N PHE A 313 -15.46 -10.78 -22.93
CA PHE A 313 -14.54 -9.81 -23.54
C PHE A 313 -15.15 -9.06 -24.73
N VAL A 314 -14.77 -7.79 -24.88
CA VAL A 314 -15.10 -6.99 -26.06
C VAL A 314 -14.00 -7.15 -27.12
N GLN A 315 -14.34 -7.74 -28.27
CA GLN A 315 -13.43 -7.86 -29.40
C GLN A 315 -13.27 -6.50 -30.08
N THR A 316 -12.03 -6.06 -30.29
CA THR A 316 -11.80 -4.66 -30.70
C THR A 316 -11.09 -4.53 -32.05
N ILE A 317 -10.04 -5.31 -32.37
CA ILE A 317 -9.34 -5.18 -33.66
C ILE A 317 -8.69 -6.52 -34.08
N SER A 318 -9.11 -7.09 -35.21
CA SER A 318 -8.27 -8.02 -35.98
C SER A 318 -7.19 -7.21 -36.68
N ALA A 319 -5.94 -7.45 -36.30
CA ALA A 319 -4.79 -6.83 -36.94
C ALA A 319 -3.93 -7.96 -37.45
N GLU A 320 -4.05 -8.29 -38.75
CA GLU A 320 -3.14 -9.24 -39.40
C GLU A 320 -1.71 -8.85 -39.03
N THR A 321 -1.10 -9.62 -38.13
CA THR A 321 0.29 -9.43 -37.77
C THR A 321 1.07 -9.83 -39.00
N LYS A 322 1.52 -8.84 -39.78
CA LYS A 322 2.43 -9.11 -40.89
C LYS A 322 3.65 -9.80 -40.29
N PRO A 323 4.01 -11.01 -40.73
CA PRO A 323 5.21 -11.67 -40.24
C PRO A 323 6.40 -10.74 -40.47
N GLU A 324 7.25 -10.58 -39.46
CA GLU A 324 8.53 -9.89 -39.64
C GLU A 324 9.28 -10.60 -40.75
N THR A 325 9.40 -9.94 -41.91
CA THR A 325 10.27 -10.42 -42.97
C THR A 325 11.69 -10.26 -42.47
N ASN A 326 12.34 -11.36 -42.10
CA ASN A 326 13.77 -11.39 -41.82
C ASN A 326 14.52 -10.84 -43.05
N SER A 327 14.98 -9.60 -42.97
CA SER A 327 15.86 -8.95 -43.94
C SER A 327 17.30 -9.04 -43.49
#